data_AF-A0A1I1R6L4-F1
#
_entry.id   AF-A0A1I1R6L4-F1
#
_cell.length_a   1.000
_cell.length_b   1.000
_cell.length_c   1.000
_cell.angle_alpha   90.00
_cell.angle_beta   90.00
_cell.angle_gamma   90.00
#
_symmetry.space_group_name_H-M   'P 1'
#
loop_
_entity.id
_entity.type
_entity.pdbx_description
1 polymer ?
#
loop_
_entity_poly.entity_id
_entity_poly.type
_entity_poly.pdbx_seq_one_letter_code
_entity_poly.pdbx_strand_id
1 'polypeptide(L)'
;MHNNKVIIGHRNRMLTAASTAAICVFFSGFLAAGVAAAPSAPDAITPDGGKYYGQLADGKLQGQGKMEWANGAVYEGGFEKGLFSGKGKYRIDPGYLYEGEFKDGMRSGQGRAVDPSGSVYAGHFANNEFDGFGKLTAKDGEYTGQFKHGTYAGKGEIKYTNGRTYKGEFADGQFQGKGRYEVKGEEFYEGEFDKGEFAGYGIYQRQDGSRYAGAFKKWLPHGGGRLTDIRGNVYEGMFADGRLVGQGRYAGKDGSSYQGGFKNWKYHGQGIFRNAKGDRYTGNFSYGFYEGEGTLTYASPQKDGRTKDSGIWSEGVLEDATAEAQAKLNLETALYQQRALLDKTLAAVAPREPGKVNMYLLAVAGDGSQEVFHRETDFVRKQFDRDFGTQGRSVVLVNSRNTITKEPMATVTSIRESLNAIAAKMDKQNDILFLYLTSHGSRDHELMLSQNGLELRYLKAAELGKMLAESGIRWKVVVVSACYAGGFIPPLKDERTMVIAAARPDRTSFGCADDNDFTYFGRAFFQKSLPGSASFSAAFDKAKALVATWENDDIKSAGKGGGVMHSEPQIYHTAAIDQYLKTWQAQLKTVAPAGNAKQAPIAAPPR
;
A
#
# COMPACT_ATOMS: atom_id res chain seq x y z
N MET A 1 15.59 4.41 2.02
CA MET A 1 16.81 4.24 1.22
C MET A 1 16.80 5.24 0.09
N HIS A 2 17.49 6.37 0.22
CA HIS A 2 17.91 7.25 -0.88
C HIS A 2 19.15 8.00 -0.33
N ASN A 3 20.33 7.68 -0.88
CA ASN A 3 21.62 8.23 -0.47
C ASN A 3 21.72 9.69 -0.94
N ASN A 4 21.61 10.65 -0.03
CA ASN A 4 22.04 12.03 -0.27
C ASN A 4 23.57 12.09 -0.19
N LYS A 5 24.25 11.91 -1.33
CA LYS A 5 25.63 12.38 -1.48
C LYS A 5 25.57 13.83 -1.94
N VAL A 6 25.84 14.75 -1.00
CA VAL A 6 26.22 16.12 -1.31
C VAL A 6 27.54 16.06 -2.07
N ILE A 7 27.54 16.50 -3.32
CA ILE A 7 28.74 16.56 -4.17
C ILE A 7 29.53 17.80 -3.75
N ILE A 8 30.64 17.56 -3.06
CA ILE A 8 31.70 18.55 -2.89
C ILE A 8 32.64 18.39 -4.10
N GLY A 9 32.60 19.35 -5.04
CA GLY A 9 33.64 19.58 -6.05
C GLY A 9 34.36 20.90 -5.70
N HIS A 10 35.68 21.04 -5.80
CA HIS A 10 36.59 20.45 -6.79
C HIS A 10 38.00 20.18 -6.24
N ARG A 11 38.55 19.03 -6.66
CA ARG A 11 39.99 18.85 -6.97
C ARG A 11 40.17 18.99 -8.49
N ASN A 12 41.30 19.59 -8.88
CA ASN A 12 41.81 19.77 -10.24
C ASN A 12 41.65 18.55 -11.17
N ARG A 13 41.29 18.80 -12.43
CA ARG A 13 42.00 18.25 -13.61
C ARG A 13 41.54 18.88 -14.94
N MET A 14 42.53 19.27 -15.73
CA MET A 14 42.44 19.62 -17.14
C MET A 14 41.79 18.50 -17.97
N LEU A 15 41.00 18.87 -18.98
CA LEU A 15 40.96 18.20 -20.28
C LEU A 15 40.26 19.09 -21.32
N THR A 16 40.84 19.05 -22.51
CA THR A 16 40.58 19.77 -23.76
C THR A 16 39.22 19.44 -24.40
N ALA A 17 38.56 20.43 -25.01
CA ALA A 17 38.32 20.50 -26.46
C ALA A 17 37.06 21.32 -26.87
N ALA A 18 37.25 21.97 -28.03
CA ALA A 18 36.29 22.25 -29.10
C ALA A 18 35.15 23.26 -28.88
N SER A 19 35.37 24.41 -29.52
CA SER A 19 34.44 25.50 -29.81
C SER A 19 33.22 25.06 -30.63
N THR A 20 32.07 25.62 -30.28
CA THR A 20 30.98 25.91 -31.23
C THR A 20 30.40 27.27 -30.88
N ALA A 21 30.62 28.24 -31.76
CA ALA A 21 30.03 29.57 -31.69
C ALA A 21 28.61 29.53 -32.25
N ALA A 22 27.68 30.18 -31.56
CA ALA A 22 26.40 30.58 -32.12
C ALA A 22 26.21 32.09 -31.87
N ILE A 23 26.07 32.78 -32.99
CA ILE A 23 25.90 34.22 -33.19
C ILE A 23 24.51 34.64 -32.72
N CYS A 24 24.41 35.76 -32.02
CA CYS A 24 23.21 36.61 -32.06
C CYS A 24 23.62 38.09 -32.03
N VAL A 25 23.13 38.79 -33.05
CA VAL A 25 23.38 40.18 -33.42
C VAL A 25 22.35 41.09 -32.76
N PHE A 26 22.77 42.26 -32.27
CA PHE A 26 21.96 43.48 -32.34
C PHE A 26 22.87 44.69 -32.65
N PHE A 27 22.58 45.35 -33.78
CA PHE A 27 23.11 46.65 -34.22
C PHE A 27 22.41 47.77 -33.43
N SER A 28 23.11 48.79 -32.93
CA SER A 28 23.36 50.10 -33.58
C SER A 28 23.92 51.01 -32.48
N GLY A 29 24.79 51.99 -32.65
CA GLY A 29 25.55 52.55 -33.76
C GLY A 29 26.37 53.71 -33.16
N PHE A 30 27.61 53.89 -33.60
CA PHE A 30 28.36 55.15 -33.71
C PHE A 30 29.78 54.78 -34.15
N LEU A 31 30.11 55.04 -35.41
CA LEU A 31 31.49 55.00 -35.90
C LEU A 31 32.20 56.26 -35.38
N ALA A 32 33.06 56.09 -34.39
CA ALA A 32 34.21 56.95 -34.19
C ALA A 32 35.45 56.11 -34.52
N ALA A 33 36.13 56.46 -35.61
CA ALA A 33 37.45 55.92 -35.92
C ALA A 33 38.44 56.43 -34.87
N GLY A 34 38.58 55.68 -33.77
CA GLY A 34 39.65 55.85 -32.82
C GLY A 34 40.90 55.16 -33.36
N VAL A 35 41.92 55.95 -33.67
CA VAL A 35 43.29 55.46 -33.86
C VAL A 35 43.63 54.59 -32.65
N ALA A 36 43.93 53.31 -32.86
CA ALA A 36 44.48 52.46 -31.82
C ALA A 36 45.84 53.05 -31.43
N ALA A 37 45.87 53.84 -30.36
CA ALA A 37 47.11 54.26 -29.73
C ALA A 37 47.94 53.00 -29.43
N ALA A 38 49.23 53.04 -29.74
CA ALA A 38 50.16 51.99 -29.30
C ALA A 38 49.96 51.78 -27.78
N PRO A 39 49.99 50.52 -27.28
CA PRO A 39 49.81 50.28 -25.85
C PRO A 39 50.84 51.11 -25.09
N SER A 40 50.38 51.98 -24.19
CA SER A 40 51.24 52.75 -23.30
C SER A 40 52.14 51.79 -22.52
N ALA A 41 53.41 52.12 -22.36
CA ALA A 41 54.29 51.36 -21.46
C ALA A 41 53.68 51.35 -20.04
N PRO A 42 53.83 50.26 -19.27
CA PRO A 42 53.33 50.21 -17.90
C PRO A 42 54.09 51.20 -17.02
N ASP A 43 53.38 51.83 -16.08
CA ASP A 43 53.95 52.75 -15.09
C ASP A 43 54.81 52.02 -14.05
N ALA A 44 54.51 50.73 -13.79
CA ALA A 44 55.34 49.85 -12.98
C ALA A 44 55.22 48.38 -13.42
N ILE A 45 56.26 47.59 -13.15
CA ILE A 45 56.23 46.13 -13.26
C ILE A 45 56.51 45.53 -11.88
N THR A 46 55.58 44.74 -11.37
CA THR A 46 55.70 44.10 -10.05
C THR A 46 56.63 42.87 -10.12
N PRO A 47 57.19 42.39 -8.99
CA PRO A 47 58.12 41.25 -8.98
C PRO A 47 57.55 39.94 -9.55
N ASP A 48 56.23 39.76 -9.51
CA ASP A 48 55.49 38.65 -10.12
C ASP A 48 55.17 38.87 -11.61
N GLY A 49 55.71 39.92 -12.23
CA GLY A 49 55.57 40.23 -13.65
C GLY A 49 54.26 40.93 -14.03
N GLY A 50 53.48 41.41 -13.05
CA GLY A 50 52.28 42.21 -13.27
C GLY A 50 52.62 43.58 -13.86
N LYS A 51 51.91 43.97 -14.91
CA LYS A 51 52.02 45.28 -15.57
C LYS A 51 50.98 46.21 -14.99
N TYR A 52 51.41 47.29 -14.34
CA TYR A 52 50.53 48.28 -13.73
C TYR A 52 50.45 49.56 -14.56
N TYR A 53 49.24 50.10 -14.65
CA TYR A 53 48.93 51.37 -15.31
C TYR A 53 48.13 52.23 -14.32
N GLY A 54 48.73 53.29 -13.78
CA GLY A 54 48.13 54.12 -12.73
C GLY A 54 49.14 54.93 -11.90
N GLN A 55 48.67 55.54 -10.82
CA GLN A 55 49.47 56.42 -9.99
C GLN A 55 50.41 55.66 -9.05
N LEU A 56 51.60 56.22 -8.80
CA LEU A 56 52.55 55.72 -7.81
C LEU A 56 52.73 56.76 -6.69
N ALA A 57 52.78 56.29 -5.45
CA ALA A 57 53.16 57.08 -4.28
C ALA A 57 54.26 56.35 -3.51
N ASP A 58 55.40 57.00 -3.28
CA ASP A 58 56.58 56.42 -2.62
C ASP A 58 57.02 55.06 -3.21
N GLY A 59 56.94 54.94 -4.54
CA GLY A 59 57.27 53.70 -5.26
C GLY A 59 56.25 52.56 -5.09
N LYS A 60 55.08 52.81 -4.51
CA LYS A 60 53.98 51.84 -4.34
C LYS A 60 52.79 52.21 -5.22
N LEU A 61 52.03 51.20 -5.64
CA LEU A 61 50.78 51.36 -6.40
C LEU A 61 49.76 52.10 -5.53
N GLN A 62 49.13 53.16 -6.07
CA GLN A 62 48.24 54.03 -5.31
C GLN A 62 47.11 54.59 -6.19
N GLY A 63 45.95 54.85 -5.62
CA GLY A 63 44.83 55.48 -6.32
C GLY A 63 44.15 54.54 -7.32
N GLN A 64 43.50 55.06 -8.36
CA GLN A 64 42.88 54.23 -9.39
C GLN A 64 43.91 53.73 -10.38
N GLY A 65 43.82 52.46 -10.77
CA GLY A 65 44.71 51.88 -11.77
C GLY A 65 44.22 50.55 -12.33
N LYS A 66 45.02 50.01 -13.24
CA LYS A 66 44.80 48.72 -13.89
C LYS A 66 46.04 47.87 -13.75
N MET A 67 45.88 46.60 -13.37
CA MET A 67 46.96 45.62 -13.33
C MET A 67 46.64 44.44 -14.24
N GLU A 68 47.59 44.07 -15.09
CA GLU A 68 47.49 42.96 -16.03
C GLU A 68 48.62 41.97 -15.81
N TRP A 69 48.30 40.68 -15.69
CA TRP A 69 49.29 39.61 -15.53
C TRP A 69 49.40 38.75 -16.79
N ALA A 70 50.56 38.11 -16.97
CA ALA A 70 50.82 37.23 -18.11
C ALA A 70 49.86 36.02 -18.20
N ASN A 71 49.26 35.61 -17.07
CA ASN A 71 48.24 34.55 -17.03
C ASN A 71 46.85 35.02 -17.52
N GLY A 72 46.72 36.27 -17.95
CA GLY A 72 45.48 36.86 -18.45
C GLY A 72 44.56 37.42 -17.35
N ALA A 73 44.98 37.38 -16.09
CA ALA A 73 44.28 38.04 -15.00
C ALA A 73 44.34 39.57 -15.19
N VAL A 74 43.27 40.26 -14.83
CA VAL A 74 43.15 41.72 -14.91
C VAL A 74 42.41 42.24 -13.69
N TYR A 75 43.00 43.24 -13.03
CA TYR A 75 42.36 44.03 -11.98
C TYR A 75 42.22 45.48 -12.45
N GLU A 76 41.03 46.06 -12.31
CA GLU A 76 40.77 47.48 -12.55
C GLU A 76 40.07 48.06 -11.31
N GLY A 77 40.70 49.00 -10.62
CA GLY A 77 40.16 49.54 -9.37
C GLY A 77 41.17 50.33 -8.53
N GLY A 78 40.85 50.47 -7.24
CA GLY A 78 41.68 51.20 -6.29
C GLY A 78 42.89 50.42 -5.78
N PHE A 79 43.96 51.15 -5.49
CA PHE A 79 45.18 50.67 -4.87
C PHE A 79 45.53 51.54 -3.67
N GLU A 80 45.92 50.90 -2.56
CA GLU A 80 46.45 51.57 -1.39
C GLU A 80 47.70 50.83 -0.89
N LYS A 81 48.82 51.54 -0.80
CA LYS A 81 50.11 50.98 -0.34
C LYS A 81 50.52 49.71 -1.11
N GLY A 82 50.19 49.62 -2.39
CA GLY A 82 50.49 48.48 -3.26
C GLY A 82 49.46 47.34 -3.27
N LEU A 83 48.38 47.42 -2.48
CA LEU A 83 47.34 46.38 -2.39
C LEU A 83 46.03 46.85 -3.02
N PHE A 84 45.20 45.93 -3.53
CA PHE A 84 43.85 46.27 -4.00
C PHE A 84 43.02 46.85 -2.85
N SER A 85 42.33 47.95 -3.13
CA SER A 85 41.52 48.66 -2.15
C SER A 85 40.30 49.34 -2.79
N GLY A 86 39.26 49.56 -1.98
CA GLY A 86 38.03 50.21 -2.46
C GLY A 86 37.30 49.38 -3.52
N LYS A 87 36.59 50.02 -4.43
CA LYS A 87 35.83 49.30 -5.47
C LYS A 87 36.75 48.91 -6.62
N GLY A 88 36.56 47.69 -7.13
CA GLY A 88 37.30 47.21 -8.29
C GLY A 88 36.63 46.02 -8.98
N LYS A 89 37.14 45.71 -10.16
CA LYS A 89 36.76 44.58 -11.00
C LYS A 89 37.98 43.70 -11.20
N TYR A 90 37.88 42.44 -10.78
CA TYR A 90 38.96 41.47 -10.86
C TYR A 90 38.54 40.25 -11.66
N ARG A 91 39.26 39.99 -12.75
CA ARG A 91 39.10 38.81 -13.60
C ARG A 91 40.35 37.95 -13.44
N ILE A 92 40.23 36.75 -12.89
CA ILE A 92 41.38 35.86 -12.60
C ILE A 92 41.74 35.02 -13.84
N ASP A 93 40.71 34.53 -14.52
CA ASP A 93 40.78 33.76 -15.76
C ASP A 93 39.56 34.12 -16.65
N PRO A 94 39.38 33.58 -17.87
CA PRO A 94 38.22 33.91 -18.71
C PRO A 94 36.85 33.58 -18.08
N GLY A 95 36.81 32.75 -17.05
CA GLY A 95 35.58 32.26 -16.42
C GLY A 95 35.26 32.84 -15.05
N TYR A 96 36.25 33.36 -14.31
CA TYR A 96 36.02 33.97 -12.99
C TYR A 96 36.06 35.51 -13.05
N LEU A 97 34.94 36.14 -12.69
CA LEU A 97 34.78 37.59 -12.61
C LEU A 97 34.26 37.99 -11.22
N TYR A 98 34.95 38.92 -10.56
CA TYR A 98 34.50 39.59 -9.36
C TYR A 98 34.39 41.10 -9.59
N GLU A 99 33.33 41.71 -9.09
CA GLU A 99 33.14 43.15 -9.05
C GLU A 99 32.61 43.54 -7.66
N GLY A 100 33.37 44.35 -6.93
CA GLY A 100 33.03 44.66 -5.54
C GLY A 100 34.13 45.39 -4.78
N GLU A 101 34.03 45.36 -3.46
CA GLU A 101 34.96 46.03 -2.56
C GLU A 101 36.20 45.17 -2.24
N PHE A 102 37.34 45.84 -2.10
CA PHE A 102 38.62 45.26 -1.72
C PHE A 102 39.17 45.98 -0.49
N LYS A 103 39.79 45.22 0.40
CA LYS A 103 40.50 45.72 1.57
C LYS A 103 41.75 44.87 1.78
N ASP A 104 42.90 45.53 1.91
CA ASP A 104 44.20 44.88 2.11
C ASP A 104 44.49 43.78 1.06
N GLY A 105 44.09 44.01 -0.19
CA GLY A 105 44.27 43.06 -1.29
C GLY A 105 43.24 41.91 -1.35
N MET A 106 42.32 41.81 -0.38
CA MET A 106 41.31 40.76 -0.30
C MET A 106 39.93 41.30 -0.69
N ARG A 107 39.10 40.45 -1.30
CA ARG A 107 37.68 40.75 -1.53
C ARG A 107 36.99 40.88 -0.18
N SER A 108 36.24 41.97 -0.01
CA SER A 108 35.59 42.36 1.23
C SER A 108 34.29 43.10 0.91
N GLY A 109 33.44 43.39 1.90
CA GLY A 109 32.27 44.25 1.71
C GLY A 109 31.29 43.69 0.67
N GLN A 110 30.54 44.54 -0.03
CA GLN A 110 29.59 44.09 -1.04
C GLN A 110 30.29 43.76 -2.37
N GLY A 111 29.87 42.66 -3.01
CA GLY A 111 30.37 42.30 -4.32
C GLY A 111 29.49 41.30 -5.07
N ARG A 112 29.84 41.10 -6.34
CA ARG A 112 29.23 40.13 -7.24
C ARG A 112 30.32 39.29 -7.89
N ALA A 113 30.25 37.98 -7.73
CA ALA A 113 31.14 37.03 -8.37
C ALA A 113 30.37 36.18 -9.40
N VAL A 114 31.00 35.90 -10.52
CA VAL A 114 30.59 34.91 -11.51
C VAL A 114 31.72 33.90 -11.63
N ASP A 115 31.42 32.62 -11.46
CA ASP A 115 32.41 31.56 -11.61
C ASP A 115 32.38 30.93 -13.03
N PRO A 116 33.37 30.10 -13.40
CA PRO A 116 33.41 29.47 -14.72
C PRO A 116 32.24 28.54 -15.04
N SER A 117 31.47 28.09 -14.03
CA SER A 117 30.26 27.29 -14.23
C SER A 117 29.04 28.15 -14.62
N GLY A 118 29.17 29.48 -14.55
CA GLY A 118 28.10 30.44 -14.73
C GLY A 118 27.31 30.71 -13.44
N SER A 119 27.75 30.19 -12.29
CA SER A 119 27.10 30.46 -11.01
C SER A 119 27.40 31.90 -10.59
N VAL A 120 26.38 32.59 -10.09
CA VAL A 120 26.45 34.00 -9.72
C VAL A 120 26.19 34.15 -8.23
N TYR A 121 27.17 34.69 -7.51
CA TYR A 121 26.99 35.14 -6.14
C TYR A 121 26.90 36.66 -6.09
N ALA A 122 25.94 37.21 -5.36
CA ALA A 122 25.84 38.63 -5.04
C ALA A 122 25.58 38.79 -3.54
N GLY A 123 26.49 39.42 -2.82
CA GLY A 123 26.41 39.53 -1.36
C GLY A 123 27.70 40.02 -0.73
N HIS A 124 27.81 39.79 0.57
CA HIS A 124 28.94 40.24 1.37
C HIS A 124 30.13 39.26 1.30
N PHE A 125 31.34 39.82 1.26
CA PHE A 125 32.61 39.09 1.25
C PHE A 125 33.44 39.45 2.49
N ALA A 126 34.16 38.48 3.02
CA ALA A 126 35.20 38.71 4.01
C ALA A 126 36.39 37.79 3.72
N ASN A 127 37.60 38.34 3.71
CA ASN A 127 38.84 37.59 3.49
C ASN A 127 38.80 36.66 2.28
N ASN A 128 38.27 37.14 1.14
CA ASN A 128 38.08 36.37 -0.10
C ASN A 128 36.98 35.30 -0.11
N GLU A 129 36.19 35.15 0.96
CA GLU A 129 35.11 34.17 1.06
C GLU A 129 33.73 34.85 1.08
N PHE A 130 32.68 34.10 0.70
CA PHE A 130 31.31 34.55 0.94
C PHE A 130 31.05 34.54 2.45
N ASP A 131 30.65 35.67 3.00
CA ASP A 131 30.43 35.84 4.44
C ASP A 131 29.37 36.90 4.69
N GLY A 132 28.38 36.62 5.53
CA GLY A 132 27.21 37.49 5.72
C GLY A 132 26.09 37.19 4.74
N PHE A 133 25.19 38.16 4.50
CA PHE A 133 24.01 37.91 3.68
C PHE A 133 24.33 37.97 2.17
N GLY A 134 23.78 37.04 1.40
CA GLY A 134 23.95 37.01 -0.04
C GLY A 134 22.96 36.11 -0.78
N LYS A 135 23.02 36.17 -2.10
CA LYS A 135 22.24 35.36 -3.03
C LYS A 135 23.18 34.64 -3.99
N LEU A 136 23.06 33.31 -4.05
CA LEU A 136 23.77 32.44 -4.98
C LEU A 136 22.77 31.83 -5.97
N THR A 137 22.95 32.09 -7.25
CA THR A 137 22.19 31.46 -8.34
C THR A 137 23.11 30.49 -9.07
N ALA A 138 22.80 29.20 -9.00
CA ALA A 138 23.53 28.11 -9.63
C ALA A 138 22.62 27.32 -10.58
N LYS A 139 23.18 26.33 -11.29
CA LYS A 139 22.43 25.51 -12.26
C LYS A 139 21.31 24.66 -11.61
N ASP A 140 21.51 24.25 -10.37
CA ASP A 140 20.61 23.36 -9.62
C ASP A 140 19.61 24.10 -8.73
N GLY A 141 19.81 25.39 -8.48
CA GLY A 141 18.90 26.21 -7.72
C GLY A 141 19.42 27.59 -7.35
N GLU A 142 18.66 28.25 -6.50
CA GLU A 142 18.95 29.57 -5.95
C GLU A 142 18.91 29.50 -4.43
N TYR A 143 19.98 29.98 -3.77
CA TYR A 143 20.03 30.20 -2.33
C TYR A 143 20.03 31.69 -2.02
N THR A 144 19.25 32.12 -1.04
CA THR A 144 19.28 33.47 -0.45
C THR A 144 19.33 33.35 1.07
N GLY A 145 20.37 33.88 1.70
CA GLY A 145 20.55 33.73 3.14
C GLY A 145 21.94 34.12 3.64
N GLN A 146 22.28 33.67 4.84
CA GLN A 146 23.57 33.95 5.46
C GLN A 146 24.64 32.93 4.99
N PHE A 147 25.85 33.42 4.84
CA PHE A 147 27.04 32.65 4.51
C PHE A 147 28.07 32.81 5.63
N LYS A 148 28.86 31.76 5.86
CA LYS A 148 30.04 31.80 6.71
C LYS A 148 31.12 30.92 6.10
N HIS A 149 32.30 31.48 5.89
CA HIS A 149 33.43 30.79 5.24
C HIS A 149 33.05 30.09 3.92
N GLY A 150 32.27 30.77 3.07
CA GLY A 150 31.84 30.23 1.78
C GLY A 150 30.71 29.20 1.83
N THR A 151 30.22 28.82 3.01
CA THR A 151 29.14 27.82 3.18
C THR A 151 27.83 28.45 3.64
N TYR A 152 26.69 27.82 3.34
CA TYR A 152 25.38 28.26 3.85
C TYR A 152 25.36 28.14 5.38
N ALA A 153 24.94 29.20 6.05
CA ALA A 153 24.89 29.29 7.49
C ALA A 153 23.64 30.07 7.93
N GLY A 154 23.28 29.97 9.21
CA GLY A 154 22.21 30.77 9.80
C GLY A 154 20.88 30.66 9.03
N LYS A 155 20.12 31.74 8.91
CA LYS A 155 18.82 31.70 8.23
C LYS A 155 18.96 31.89 6.73
N GLY A 156 18.23 31.07 5.97
CA GLY A 156 18.18 31.17 4.50
C GLY A 156 17.02 30.43 3.85
N GLU A 157 16.94 30.55 2.54
CA GLU A 157 15.99 29.86 1.67
C GLU A 157 16.72 29.33 0.44
N ILE A 158 16.53 28.05 0.12
CA ILE A 158 16.99 27.43 -1.12
C ILE A 158 15.79 26.96 -1.95
N LYS A 159 15.79 27.33 -3.23
CA LYS A 159 14.80 26.93 -4.24
C LYS A 159 15.51 26.13 -5.32
N TYR A 160 15.18 24.85 -5.42
CA TYR A 160 15.75 23.96 -6.43
C TYR A 160 14.93 24.00 -7.72
N THR A 161 15.60 23.78 -8.86
CA THR A 161 14.95 23.74 -10.18
C THR A 161 13.93 22.60 -10.34
N ASN A 162 14.02 21.56 -9.49
CA ASN A 162 13.07 20.44 -9.45
C ASN A 162 11.78 20.73 -8.66
N GLY A 163 11.60 21.97 -8.17
CA GLY A 163 10.42 22.40 -7.41
C GLY A 163 10.47 22.09 -5.91
N ARG A 164 11.62 21.63 -5.39
CA ARG A 164 11.85 21.53 -3.94
C ARG A 164 12.25 22.88 -3.38
N THR A 165 11.78 23.19 -2.18
CA THR A 165 12.18 24.39 -1.43
C THR A 165 12.54 24.01 0.00
N TYR A 166 13.50 24.72 0.57
CA TYR A 166 13.76 24.70 2.00
C TYR A 166 13.95 26.11 2.51
N LYS A 167 13.27 26.44 3.61
CA LYS A 167 13.40 27.72 4.31
C LYS A 167 13.61 27.46 5.79
N GLY A 168 14.75 27.86 6.33
CA GLY A 168 15.10 27.52 7.71
C GLY A 168 16.53 27.90 8.06
N GLU A 169 17.03 27.23 9.09
CA GLU A 169 18.40 27.40 9.57
C GLU A 169 19.39 26.46 8.85
N PHE A 170 20.63 26.90 8.71
CA PHE A 170 21.72 26.20 8.05
C PHE A 170 22.95 26.18 8.95
N ALA A 171 23.68 25.06 8.93
CA ALA A 171 25.00 24.94 9.54
C ALA A 171 25.87 24.08 8.63
N ASP A 172 27.08 24.56 8.32
CA ASP A 172 28.06 23.89 7.44
C ASP A 172 27.44 23.41 6.12
N GLY A 173 26.61 24.25 5.50
CA GLY A 173 25.93 23.95 4.24
C GLY A 173 24.71 23.01 4.33
N GLN A 174 24.37 22.50 5.50
CA GLN A 174 23.27 21.54 5.72
C GLN A 174 22.08 22.20 6.41
N PHE A 175 20.88 21.65 6.21
CA PHE A 175 19.69 22.07 6.97
C PHE A 175 19.89 21.72 8.45
N GLN A 176 19.65 22.68 9.33
CA GLN A 176 19.82 22.54 10.77
C GLN A 176 18.68 23.29 11.47
N GLY A 177 18.42 22.98 12.74
CA GLY A 177 17.49 23.76 13.56
C GLY A 177 16.09 23.78 12.98
N LYS A 178 15.36 24.89 13.11
CA LYS A 178 13.98 24.97 12.63
C LYS A 178 13.92 25.30 11.13
N GLY A 179 13.05 24.61 10.40
CA GLY A 179 12.82 24.91 9.00
C GLY A 179 11.57 24.28 8.42
N ARG A 180 11.29 24.62 7.16
CA ARG A 180 10.23 24.04 6.35
C ARG A 180 10.81 23.56 5.02
N TYR A 181 10.71 22.27 4.76
CA TYR A 181 11.02 21.62 3.49
C TYR A 181 9.72 21.33 2.74
N GLU A 182 9.65 21.63 1.45
CA GLU A 182 8.46 21.45 0.64
C GLU A 182 8.81 20.94 -0.77
N VAL A 183 7.91 20.13 -1.32
CA VAL A 183 8.02 19.56 -2.66
C VAL A 183 6.77 19.95 -3.45
N LYS A 184 6.95 20.86 -4.43
CA LYS A 184 5.88 21.32 -5.35
C LYS A 184 4.60 21.83 -4.67
N GLY A 185 4.65 22.22 -3.39
CA GLY A 185 3.48 22.71 -2.65
C GLY A 185 2.54 21.64 -2.09
N GLU A 186 2.78 20.36 -2.37
CA GLU A 186 1.85 19.27 -2.02
C GLU A 186 2.32 18.42 -0.84
N GLU A 187 3.64 18.22 -0.74
CA GLU A 187 4.29 17.50 0.36
C GLU A 187 5.18 18.48 1.12
N PHE A 188 5.09 18.50 2.45
CA PHE A 188 5.95 19.33 3.28
C PHE A 188 6.29 18.69 4.61
N TYR A 189 7.45 19.08 5.14
CA TYR A 189 7.84 18.91 6.53
C TYR A 189 8.15 20.27 7.14
N GLU A 190 7.60 20.55 8.30
CA GLU A 190 7.88 21.74 9.10
C GLU A 190 8.24 21.31 10.51
N GLY A 191 9.48 21.59 10.94
CA GLY A 191 9.99 21.08 12.20
C GLY A 191 11.50 21.30 12.36
N GLU A 192 12.11 20.45 13.17
CA GLU A 192 13.53 20.49 13.46
C GLU A 192 14.35 19.64 12.46
N PHE A 193 15.55 20.10 12.14
CA PHE A 193 16.50 19.45 11.27
C PHE A 193 17.82 19.24 12.00
N ASP A 194 18.42 18.08 11.80
CA ASP A 194 19.80 17.80 12.23
C ASP A 194 20.57 17.21 11.04
N LYS A 195 21.60 17.91 10.57
CA LYS A 195 22.45 17.50 9.44
C LYS A 195 21.65 17.10 8.20
N GLY A 196 20.66 17.91 7.84
CA GLY A 196 19.81 17.68 6.68
C GLY A 196 18.65 16.71 6.90
N GLU A 197 18.55 16.04 8.05
CA GLU A 197 17.51 15.04 8.33
C GLU A 197 16.38 15.60 9.20
N PHE A 198 15.14 15.11 9.03
CA PHE A 198 14.07 15.45 9.98
C PHE A 198 14.38 14.89 11.36
N ALA A 199 14.31 15.74 12.36
CA ALA A 199 14.64 15.46 13.75
C ALA A 199 13.66 16.21 14.69
N GLY A 200 13.80 16.01 16.00
CA GLY A 200 13.03 16.74 17.01
C GLY A 200 11.52 16.64 16.77
N TYR A 201 10.77 17.71 17.01
CA TYR A 201 9.33 17.74 16.75
C TYR A 201 9.00 18.43 15.42
N GLY A 202 8.01 17.90 14.70
CA GLY A 202 7.57 18.49 13.44
C GLY A 202 6.21 17.99 12.95
N ILE A 203 5.79 18.56 11.82
CA ILE A 203 4.58 18.20 11.09
C ILE A 203 5.01 17.80 9.68
N TYR A 204 4.64 16.59 9.27
CA TYR A 204 4.87 16.09 7.92
C TYR A 204 3.53 15.80 7.25
N GLN A 205 3.29 16.41 6.10
CA GLN A 205 2.16 16.10 5.23
C GLN A 205 2.69 15.51 3.92
N ARG A 206 2.16 14.34 3.56
CA ARG A 206 2.47 13.68 2.29
C ARG A 206 1.57 14.18 1.17
N GLN A 207 1.98 13.91 -0.06
CA GLN A 207 1.19 14.20 -1.26
C GLN A 207 -0.19 13.52 -1.26
N ASP A 208 -0.34 12.37 -0.60
CA ASP A 208 -1.60 11.64 -0.47
C ASP A 208 -2.57 12.24 0.58
N GLY A 209 -2.17 13.33 1.24
CA GLY A 209 -2.95 14.02 2.27
C GLY A 209 -2.79 13.47 3.68
N SER A 210 -2.09 12.34 3.86
CA SER A 210 -1.78 11.84 5.21
C SER A 210 -0.85 12.81 5.94
N ARG A 211 -1.07 12.95 7.26
CA ARG A 211 -0.40 13.95 8.08
C ARG A 211 0.05 13.38 9.40
N TYR A 212 1.34 13.52 9.71
CA TYR A 212 1.92 13.18 11.00
C TYR A 212 2.34 14.45 11.74
N ALA A 213 2.02 14.56 13.02
CA ALA A 213 2.53 15.58 13.93
C ALA A 213 3.11 14.90 15.17
N GLY A 214 4.40 15.08 15.43
CA GLY A 214 5.08 14.38 16.52
C GLY A 214 6.58 14.46 16.41
N ALA A 215 7.27 13.60 17.16
CA ALA A 215 8.72 13.55 17.12
C ALA A 215 9.25 12.72 15.93
N PHE A 216 10.46 13.05 15.49
CA PHE A 216 11.15 12.49 14.34
C PHE A 216 12.58 12.13 14.69
N LYS A 217 13.08 11.06 14.06
CA LYS A 217 14.49 10.66 14.09
C LYS A 217 14.85 10.07 12.74
N LYS A 218 15.86 10.64 12.07
CA LYS A 218 16.33 10.18 10.75
C LYS A 218 15.17 10.01 9.75
N TRP A 219 14.37 11.07 9.55
CA TRP A 219 13.21 11.09 8.64
C TRP A 219 11.98 10.29 9.08
N LEU A 220 12.08 9.47 10.12
CA LEU A 220 11.00 8.58 10.55
C LEU A 220 10.29 9.12 11.79
N PRO A 221 8.95 8.97 11.89
CA PRO A 221 8.22 9.12 13.14
C PRO A 221 8.88 8.34 14.28
N HIS A 222 9.10 9.03 15.40
CA HIS A 222 9.76 8.49 16.58
C HIS A 222 9.24 9.19 17.84
N GLY A 223 9.11 8.49 18.97
CA GLY A 223 8.53 9.08 20.18
C GLY A 223 7.03 9.37 20.05
N GLY A 224 6.50 10.29 20.85
CA GLY A 224 5.07 10.61 20.85
C GLY A 224 4.63 11.34 19.58
N GLY A 225 3.48 10.94 19.01
CA GLY A 225 2.91 11.63 17.87
C GLY A 225 1.47 11.25 17.53
N ARG A 226 0.94 11.91 16.51
CA ARG A 226 -0.41 11.76 15.96
C ARG A 226 -0.32 11.65 14.44
N LEU A 227 -0.78 10.53 13.89
CA LEU A 227 -0.93 10.30 12.45
C LEU A 227 -2.41 10.36 12.07
N THR A 228 -2.75 11.14 11.05
CA THR A 228 -3.99 11.00 10.29
C THR A 228 -3.67 10.35 8.95
N ASP A 229 -4.23 9.17 8.67
CA ASP A 229 -4.04 8.47 7.41
C ASP A 229 -4.87 9.09 6.27
N ILE A 230 -4.67 8.61 5.05
CA ILE A 230 -5.38 9.10 3.85
C ILE A 230 -6.91 8.91 3.89
N ARG A 231 -7.39 8.02 4.77
CA ARG A 231 -8.82 7.74 4.95
C ARG A 231 -9.44 8.61 6.05
N GLY A 232 -8.64 9.38 6.77
CA GLY A 232 -9.05 10.19 7.90
C GLY A 232 -9.08 9.43 9.23
N ASN A 233 -8.50 8.22 9.30
CA ASN A 233 -8.32 7.53 10.56
C ASN A 233 -7.16 8.17 11.34
N VAL A 234 -7.31 8.25 12.65
CA VAL A 234 -6.36 8.90 13.54
C VAL A 234 -5.70 7.86 14.43
N TYR A 235 -4.36 7.91 14.51
CA TYR A 235 -3.52 7.10 15.38
C TYR A 235 -2.69 8.02 16.27
N GLU A 236 -2.72 7.80 17.57
CA GLU A 236 -1.99 8.60 18.56
C GLU A 236 -1.23 7.68 19.50
N GLY A 237 0.05 7.95 19.77
CA GLY A 237 0.83 7.12 20.69
C GLY A 237 2.33 7.21 20.45
N MET A 238 3.05 6.17 20.88
CA MET A 238 4.50 6.08 20.73
C MET A 238 4.88 5.46 19.38
N PHE A 239 5.86 6.07 18.72
CA PHE A 239 6.39 5.63 17.44
C PHE A 239 7.85 5.20 17.61
N ALA A 240 8.23 4.10 16.95
CA ALA A 240 9.61 3.65 16.83
C ALA A 240 9.85 3.20 15.39
N ASP A 241 10.90 3.75 14.77
CA ASP A 241 11.28 3.50 13.38
C ASP A 241 10.09 3.60 12.39
N GLY A 242 9.26 4.63 12.57
CA GLY A 242 8.10 4.88 11.72
C GLY A 242 6.88 3.99 11.99
N ARG A 243 6.87 3.20 13.08
CA ARG A 243 5.76 2.31 13.45
C ARG A 243 5.15 2.69 14.77
N LEU A 244 3.83 2.63 14.89
CA LEU A 244 3.12 2.75 16.16
C LEU A 244 3.40 1.51 17.04
N VAL A 245 3.87 1.75 18.26
CA VAL A 245 4.27 0.76 19.26
C VAL A 245 3.86 1.22 20.66
N GLY A 246 3.82 0.30 21.62
CA GLY A 246 3.49 0.64 23.01
C GLY A 246 2.06 1.15 23.17
N GLN A 247 1.80 1.95 24.20
CA GLN A 247 0.45 2.46 24.46
C GLN A 247 0.04 3.53 23.43
N GLY A 248 -1.21 3.46 22.98
CA GLY A 248 -1.76 4.41 22.03
C GLY A 248 -3.28 4.36 21.91
N ARG A 249 -3.78 5.12 20.95
CA ARG A 249 -5.18 5.26 20.59
C ARG A 249 -5.35 5.22 19.08
N TYR A 250 -6.46 4.65 18.66
CA TYR A 250 -6.94 4.71 17.29
C TYR A 250 -8.38 5.22 17.29
N ALA A 251 -8.70 6.10 16.34
CA ALA A 251 -10.05 6.56 16.04
C ALA A 251 -10.29 6.45 14.54
N GLY A 252 -11.17 5.54 14.15
CA GLY A 252 -11.57 5.32 12.78
C GLY A 252 -12.61 6.33 12.31
N LYS A 253 -12.57 6.70 11.04
CA LYS A 253 -13.59 7.57 10.42
C LYS A 253 -14.98 6.94 10.43
N ASP A 254 -15.05 5.61 10.50
CA ASP A 254 -16.27 4.81 10.62
C ASP A 254 -16.87 4.81 12.04
N GLY A 255 -16.23 5.48 13.01
CA GLY A 255 -16.64 5.52 14.42
C GLY A 255 -16.03 4.42 15.27
N SER A 256 -15.26 3.49 14.68
CA SER A 256 -14.48 2.52 15.46
C SER A 256 -13.38 3.21 16.28
N SER A 257 -13.01 2.63 17.41
CA SER A 257 -11.94 3.18 18.26
C SER A 257 -11.21 2.09 19.02
N TYR A 258 -9.95 2.34 19.36
CA TYR A 258 -9.15 1.48 20.22
C TYR A 258 -8.31 2.31 21.18
N GLN A 259 -8.17 1.84 22.41
CA GLN A 259 -7.21 2.37 23.37
C GLN A 259 -6.50 1.19 24.04
N GLY A 260 -5.18 1.13 23.94
CA GLY A 260 -4.39 0.04 24.50
C GLY A 260 -3.01 -0.05 23.87
N GLY A 261 -2.38 -1.22 24.00
CA GLY A 261 -1.07 -1.45 23.42
C GLY A 261 -1.09 -1.69 21.90
N PHE A 262 0.02 -1.35 21.26
CA PHE A 262 0.29 -1.54 19.84
C PHE A 262 1.64 -2.21 19.64
N LYS A 263 1.73 -3.05 18.62
CA LYS A 263 2.98 -3.62 18.12
C LYS A 263 2.95 -3.60 16.60
N ASN A 264 3.82 -2.81 15.98
CA ASN A 264 3.88 -2.65 14.53
C ASN A 264 2.51 -2.34 13.90
N TRP A 265 1.83 -1.30 14.40
CA TRP A 265 0.48 -0.87 13.98
C TRP A 265 -0.69 -1.78 14.38
N LYS A 266 -0.44 -2.97 14.91
CA LYS A 266 -1.49 -3.91 15.33
C LYS A 266 -1.81 -3.74 16.81
N TYR A 267 -3.08 -3.88 17.18
CA TYR A 267 -3.49 -3.95 18.59
C TYR A 267 -2.78 -5.12 19.27
N HIS A 268 -2.19 -4.87 20.43
CA HIS A 268 -1.38 -5.85 21.13
C HIS A 268 -1.33 -5.57 22.62
N GLY A 269 -1.39 -6.61 23.45
CA GLY A 269 -1.49 -6.46 24.91
C GLY A 269 -2.91 -6.05 25.33
N GLN A 270 -3.03 -5.52 26.54
CA GLN A 270 -4.33 -5.08 27.09
C GLN A 270 -4.88 -3.86 26.34
N GLY A 271 -6.18 -3.88 26.06
CA GLY A 271 -6.86 -2.78 25.37
C GLY A 271 -8.38 -2.82 25.43
N ILE A 272 -8.98 -1.74 24.94
CA ILE A 272 -10.42 -1.57 24.77
C ILE A 272 -10.66 -1.21 23.30
N PHE A 273 -11.37 -2.07 22.58
CA PHE A 273 -11.81 -1.82 21.21
C PHE A 273 -13.31 -1.56 21.18
N ARG A 274 -13.74 -0.61 20.36
CA ARG A 274 -15.14 -0.41 19.97
C ARG A 274 -15.23 -0.46 18.45
N ASN A 275 -16.08 -1.32 17.91
CA ASN A 275 -16.32 -1.36 16.47
C ASN A 275 -17.32 -0.26 16.05
N ALA A 276 -17.52 -0.09 14.73
CA ALA A 276 -18.46 0.90 14.19
C ALA A 276 -19.94 0.65 14.57
N LYS A 277 -20.31 -0.58 14.95
CA LYS A 277 -21.65 -0.93 15.44
C LYS A 277 -21.85 -0.55 16.92
N GLY A 278 -20.77 -0.21 17.62
CA GLY A 278 -20.75 0.12 19.04
C GLY A 278 -20.40 -1.04 19.97
N ASP A 279 -20.21 -2.25 19.45
CA ASP A 279 -19.79 -3.40 20.26
C ASP A 279 -18.42 -3.11 20.85
N ARG A 280 -18.24 -3.46 22.12
CA ARG A 280 -17.06 -3.12 22.91
C ARG A 280 -16.37 -4.36 23.41
N TYR A 281 -15.15 -4.61 22.96
CA TYR A 281 -14.27 -5.59 23.58
C TYR A 281 -13.33 -4.93 24.60
N THR A 282 -13.13 -5.58 25.74
CA THR A 282 -12.14 -5.22 26.77
C THR A 282 -11.37 -6.47 27.15
N GLY A 283 -10.06 -6.48 26.95
CA GLY A 283 -9.22 -7.64 27.21
C GLY A 283 -7.87 -7.55 26.52
N ASN A 284 -7.19 -8.68 26.42
CA ASN A 284 -5.90 -8.76 25.77
C ASN A 284 -6.04 -8.95 24.24
N PHE A 285 -5.03 -8.50 23.51
CA PHE A 285 -4.94 -8.54 22.05
C PHE A 285 -3.61 -9.14 21.59
N SER A 286 -3.64 -9.90 20.50
CA SER A 286 -2.45 -10.37 19.81
C SER A 286 -2.55 -10.09 18.31
N TYR A 287 -1.66 -9.24 17.79
CA TYR A 287 -1.59 -8.84 16.38
C TYR A 287 -2.93 -8.39 15.75
N GLY A 288 -3.82 -7.78 16.54
CA GLY A 288 -5.12 -7.29 16.12
C GLY A 288 -6.30 -8.16 16.54
N PHE A 289 -6.05 -9.41 16.94
CA PHE A 289 -7.09 -10.33 17.39
C PHE A 289 -7.32 -10.24 18.90
N TYR A 290 -8.54 -10.55 19.35
CA TYR A 290 -8.83 -10.79 20.77
C TYR A 290 -8.08 -12.05 21.22
N GLU A 291 -7.38 -11.97 22.34
CA GLU A 291 -6.51 -13.05 22.82
C GLU A 291 -6.49 -13.09 24.36
N GLY A 292 -6.48 -14.27 24.96
CA GLY A 292 -6.51 -14.46 26.41
C GLY A 292 -7.83 -14.00 27.04
N GLU A 293 -7.81 -13.66 28.32
CA GLU A 293 -9.02 -13.20 29.01
C GLU A 293 -9.57 -11.90 28.40
N GLY A 294 -10.88 -11.91 28.09
CA GLY A 294 -11.55 -10.78 27.49
C GLY A 294 -13.07 -10.84 27.59
N THR A 295 -13.69 -9.68 27.43
CA THR A 295 -15.15 -9.50 27.42
C THR A 295 -15.58 -8.66 26.23
N LEU A 296 -16.41 -9.23 25.36
CA LEU A 296 -17.13 -8.54 24.29
C LEU A 296 -18.54 -8.17 24.78
N THR A 297 -18.85 -6.89 24.85
CA THR A 297 -20.19 -6.37 25.17
C THR A 297 -20.85 -5.88 23.90
N TYR A 298 -22.06 -6.35 23.61
CA TYR A 298 -22.78 -6.00 22.39
C TYR A 298 -23.52 -4.68 22.55
N ALA A 299 -23.53 -3.84 21.50
CA ALA A 299 -24.29 -2.59 21.49
C ALA A 299 -25.80 -2.82 21.46
N SER A 300 -26.22 -3.93 20.87
CA SER A 300 -27.59 -4.42 20.87
C SER A 300 -27.60 -5.90 21.23
N PRO A 301 -28.57 -6.39 22.01
CA PRO A 301 -28.65 -7.81 22.34
C PRO A 301 -28.65 -8.69 21.08
N GLN A 302 -27.97 -9.82 21.14
CA GLN A 302 -28.00 -10.85 20.10
C GLN A 302 -29.39 -11.46 19.99
N LYS A 303 -29.66 -12.20 18.90
CA LYS A 303 -30.98 -12.82 18.67
C LYS A 303 -31.42 -13.80 19.76
N ASP A 304 -30.47 -14.36 20.50
CA ASP A 304 -30.67 -15.26 21.63
C ASP A 304 -30.78 -14.52 22.99
N GLY A 305 -30.76 -13.19 22.98
CA GLY A 305 -30.83 -12.35 24.17
C GLY A 305 -29.48 -12.06 24.83
N ARG A 306 -28.36 -12.62 24.35
CA ARG A 306 -27.04 -12.34 24.93
C ARG A 306 -26.65 -10.87 24.77
N THR A 307 -26.15 -10.28 25.86
CA THR A 307 -25.68 -8.88 25.90
C THR A 307 -24.16 -8.77 26.02
N LYS A 308 -23.48 -9.86 26.38
CA LYS A 308 -22.03 -9.96 26.42
C LYS A 308 -21.56 -11.40 26.30
N ASP A 309 -20.32 -11.55 25.88
CA ASP A 309 -19.55 -12.79 25.83
C ASP A 309 -18.24 -12.58 26.60
N SER A 310 -17.88 -13.49 27.51
CA SER A 310 -16.72 -13.34 28.40
C SER A 310 -16.02 -14.68 28.59
N GLY A 311 -14.68 -14.68 28.56
CA GLY A 311 -13.87 -15.88 28.76
C GLY A 311 -12.49 -15.75 28.14
N ILE A 312 -11.87 -16.89 27.81
CA ILE A 312 -10.59 -16.95 27.12
C ILE A 312 -10.85 -16.80 25.62
N TRP A 313 -10.07 -15.98 24.94
CA TRP A 313 -10.12 -15.79 23.50
C TRP A 313 -8.83 -16.32 22.86
N SER A 314 -8.92 -16.96 21.71
CA SER A 314 -7.76 -17.35 20.91
C SER A 314 -8.00 -16.96 19.45
N GLU A 315 -7.10 -16.15 18.88
CA GLU A 315 -7.20 -15.64 17.51
C GLU A 315 -8.55 -14.99 17.16
N GLY A 316 -9.17 -14.31 18.14
CA GLY A 316 -10.45 -13.63 17.95
C GLY A 316 -11.68 -14.48 18.23
N VAL A 317 -11.52 -15.74 18.63
CA VAL A 317 -12.61 -16.68 18.95
C VAL A 317 -12.70 -16.89 20.45
N LEU A 318 -13.89 -16.78 21.03
CA LEU A 318 -14.12 -17.11 22.43
C LEU A 318 -14.05 -18.64 22.61
N GLU A 319 -13.13 -19.10 23.45
CA GLU A 319 -13.09 -20.46 23.96
C GLU A 319 -14.25 -20.65 24.95
N ASP A 320 -15.23 -21.44 24.54
CA ASP A 320 -16.35 -21.82 25.39
C ASP A 320 -16.15 -23.27 25.84
N ALA A 321 -15.62 -23.46 27.06
CA ALA A 321 -15.37 -24.78 27.64
C ALA A 321 -16.67 -25.61 27.79
N THR A 322 -17.82 -24.96 27.95
CA THR A 322 -19.14 -25.61 27.99
C THR A 322 -19.61 -26.03 26.60
N ALA A 323 -19.42 -25.20 25.57
CA ALA A 323 -19.66 -25.60 24.18
C ALA A 323 -18.64 -26.64 23.70
N GLU A 324 -17.41 -26.65 24.22
CA GLU A 324 -16.41 -27.67 23.91
C GLU A 324 -16.76 -29.00 24.59
N ALA A 325 -17.23 -28.98 25.84
CA ALA A 325 -17.77 -30.17 26.51
C ALA A 325 -19.04 -30.69 25.82
N GLN A 326 -19.95 -29.78 25.42
CA GLN A 326 -21.14 -30.13 24.65
C GLN A 326 -20.78 -30.60 23.24
N ALA A 327 -19.75 -30.05 22.59
CA ALA A 327 -19.25 -30.51 21.31
C ALA A 327 -18.65 -31.91 21.42
N LYS A 328 -17.92 -32.22 22.50
CA LYS A 328 -17.42 -33.57 22.81
C LYS A 328 -18.56 -34.56 23.04
N LEU A 329 -19.60 -34.17 23.80
CA LEU A 329 -20.80 -35.01 24.00
C LEU A 329 -21.63 -35.17 22.70
N ASN A 330 -21.75 -34.10 21.92
CA ASN A 330 -22.43 -34.10 20.62
C ASN A 330 -21.66 -34.92 19.58
N LEU A 331 -20.34 -35.03 19.69
CA LEU A 331 -19.52 -35.81 18.77
C LEU A 331 -19.84 -37.29 18.86
N GLU A 332 -19.90 -37.86 20.06
CA GLU A 332 -20.26 -39.27 20.25
C GLU A 332 -21.67 -39.54 19.73
N THR A 333 -22.64 -38.69 20.10
CA THR A 333 -24.02 -38.79 19.62
C THR A 333 -24.08 -38.68 18.09
N ALA A 334 -23.35 -37.74 17.50
CA ALA A 334 -23.30 -37.54 16.07
C ALA A 334 -22.72 -38.76 15.36
N LEU A 335 -21.62 -39.36 15.85
CA LEU A 335 -21.00 -40.53 15.22
C LEU A 335 -22.01 -41.66 15.00
N TYR A 336 -22.88 -41.95 15.98
CA TYR A 336 -23.94 -42.97 15.83
C TYR A 336 -25.10 -42.53 14.93
N GLN A 337 -25.35 -41.23 14.78
CA GLN A 337 -26.45 -40.68 13.99
C GLN A 337 -26.06 -40.32 12.54
N GLN A 338 -24.77 -40.16 12.25
CA GLN A 338 -24.27 -39.62 10.98
C GLN A 338 -24.68 -40.48 9.77
N ARG A 339 -24.70 -41.81 9.89
CA ARG A 339 -25.18 -42.68 8.81
C ARG A 339 -26.63 -42.40 8.47
N ALA A 340 -27.51 -42.34 9.48
CA ALA A 340 -28.93 -42.10 9.30
C ALA A 340 -29.21 -40.70 8.73
N LEU A 341 -28.46 -39.67 9.16
CA LEU A 341 -28.55 -38.32 8.61
C LEU A 341 -28.16 -38.27 7.13
N LEU A 342 -27.06 -38.93 6.76
CA LEU A 342 -26.63 -39.02 5.36
C LEU A 342 -27.69 -39.74 4.53
N ASP A 343 -28.14 -40.93 4.95
CA ASP A 343 -29.17 -41.71 4.24
C ASP A 343 -30.44 -40.90 4.02
N LYS A 344 -30.93 -40.23 5.07
CA LYS A 344 -32.10 -39.34 4.99
C LYS A 344 -31.88 -38.21 3.99
N THR A 345 -30.72 -37.56 4.02
CA THR A 345 -30.38 -36.45 3.13
C THR A 345 -30.33 -36.90 1.67
N LEU A 346 -29.66 -38.03 1.40
CA LEU A 346 -29.51 -38.57 0.05
C LEU A 346 -30.83 -39.10 -0.51
N ALA A 347 -31.68 -39.72 0.32
CA ALA A 347 -33.01 -40.17 -0.08
C ALA A 347 -33.95 -39.00 -0.43
N ALA A 348 -33.76 -37.84 0.21
CA ALA A 348 -34.55 -36.63 -0.03
C ALA A 348 -34.19 -35.89 -1.33
N VAL A 349 -33.11 -36.29 -2.02
CA VAL A 349 -32.73 -35.68 -3.30
C VAL A 349 -33.80 -35.98 -4.36
N ALA A 350 -34.44 -34.91 -4.82
CA ALA A 350 -35.49 -34.97 -5.82
C ALA A 350 -34.95 -35.48 -7.17
N PRO A 351 -35.76 -36.27 -7.91
CA PRO A 351 -35.39 -36.68 -9.26
C PRO A 351 -35.33 -35.49 -10.22
N ARG A 352 -34.70 -35.72 -11.38
CA ARG A 352 -34.70 -34.75 -12.49
C ARG A 352 -36.13 -34.40 -12.90
N GLU A 353 -36.35 -33.16 -13.33
CA GLU A 353 -37.51 -32.84 -14.16
C GLU A 353 -37.24 -33.27 -15.61
N PRO A 354 -38.04 -34.18 -16.20
CA PRO A 354 -37.89 -34.56 -17.60
C PRO A 354 -38.07 -33.36 -18.53
N GLY A 355 -37.33 -33.35 -19.64
CA GLY A 355 -37.43 -32.29 -20.66
C GLY A 355 -36.78 -30.95 -20.29
N LYS A 356 -36.15 -30.86 -19.11
CA LYS A 356 -35.34 -29.70 -18.69
C LYS A 356 -33.92 -30.14 -18.37
N VAL A 357 -32.98 -29.21 -18.54
CA VAL A 357 -31.65 -29.30 -17.91
C VAL A 357 -31.81 -28.86 -16.45
N ASN A 358 -31.52 -29.79 -15.52
CA ASN A 358 -31.58 -29.58 -14.09
C ASN A 358 -30.19 -29.24 -13.55
N MET A 359 -30.14 -28.45 -12.48
CA MET A 359 -28.92 -28.25 -11.70
C MET A 359 -29.06 -28.96 -10.35
N TYR A 360 -28.03 -29.71 -9.99
CA TYR A 360 -27.86 -30.31 -8.67
C TYR A 360 -26.72 -29.60 -7.95
N LEU A 361 -26.94 -29.22 -6.69
CA LEU A 361 -25.92 -28.60 -5.86
C LEU A 361 -25.38 -29.64 -4.86
N LEU A 362 -24.07 -29.79 -4.79
CA LEU A 362 -23.38 -30.38 -3.64
C LEU A 362 -22.50 -29.30 -3.02
N ALA A 363 -22.84 -28.83 -1.82
CA ALA A 363 -22.04 -27.87 -1.06
C ALA A 363 -21.36 -28.55 0.12
N VAL A 364 -20.09 -28.26 0.35
CA VAL A 364 -19.28 -28.90 1.40
C VAL A 364 -18.56 -27.82 2.21
N ALA A 365 -18.85 -27.78 3.51
CA ALA A 365 -18.11 -26.99 4.50
C ALA A 365 -17.18 -27.93 5.27
N GLY A 366 -15.87 -27.82 5.01
CA GLY A 366 -14.90 -28.83 5.43
C GLY A 366 -14.34 -28.66 6.84
N ASP A 367 -14.31 -27.45 7.40
CA ASP A 367 -13.71 -27.20 8.72
C ASP A 367 -14.76 -26.76 9.74
N GLY A 368 -14.94 -27.56 10.78
CA GLY A 368 -15.87 -27.33 11.88
C GLY A 368 -15.31 -26.54 13.05
N SER A 369 -14.04 -26.11 13.01
CA SER A 369 -13.48 -25.17 14.00
C SER A 369 -13.93 -23.73 13.76
N GLN A 370 -14.18 -23.38 12.49
CA GLN A 370 -14.65 -22.06 12.06
C GLN A 370 -16.03 -22.15 11.40
N GLU A 371 -16.99 -21.40 11.91
CA GLU A 371 -18.38 -21.47 11.45
C GLU A 371 -18.63 -20.66 10.17
N VAL A 372 -17.64 -19.88 9.71
CA VAL A 372 -17.71 -19.13 8.43
C VAL A 372 -18.00 -20.04 7.25
N PHE A 373 -17.40 -21.24 7.21
CA PHE A 373 -17.58 -22.20 6.12
C PHE A 373 -19.02 -22.74 6.06
N HIS A 374 -19.57 -23.09 7.22
CA HIS A 374 -20.97 -23.50 7.35
C HIS A 374 -21.91 -22.35 6.93
N ARG A 375 -21.78 -21.16 7.50
CA ARG A 375 -22.61 -19.99 7.13
C ARG A 375 -22.60 -19.68 5.64
N GLU A 376 -21.42 -19.80 5.03
CA GLU A 376 -21.23 -19.58 3.61
C GLU A 376 -21.93 -20.65 2.75
N THR A 377 -21.76 -21.94 3.05
CA THR A 377 -22.49 -23.01 2.33
C THR A 377 -24.00 -22.88 2.46
N ASP A 378 -24.47 -22.47 3.63
CA ASP A 378 -25.89 -22.31 3.93
C ASP A 378 -26.50 -21.09 3.20
N PHE A 379 -25.71 -20.03 2.98
CA PHE A 379 -26.06 -18.95 2.07
C PHE A 379 -26.09 -19.41 0.61
N VAL A 380 -25.07 -20.14 0.15
CA VAL A 380 -24.98 -20.64 -1.24
C VAL A 380 -26.16 -21.55 -1.56
N ARG A 381 -26.51 -22.48 -0.67
CA ARG A 381 -27.70 -23.33 -0.83
C ARG A 381 -28.96 -22.49 -1.03
N LYS A 382 -29.24 -21.53 -0.13
CA LYS A 382 -30.44 -20.68 -0.21
C LYS A 382 -30.46 -19.84 -1.49
N GLN A 383 -29.29 -19.37 -1.95
CA GLN A 383 -29.16 -18.63 -3.20
C GLN A 383 -29.47 -19.53 -4.40
N PHE A 384 -28.92 -20.73 -4.45
CA PHE A 384 -29.11 -21.65 -5.56
C PHE A 384 -30.54 -22.17 -5.64
N ASP A 385 -31.15 -22.46 -4.48
CA ASP A 385 -32.54 -22.89 -4.42
C ASP A 385 -33.47 -21.82 -5.02
N ARG A 386 -33.18 -20.54 -4.74
CA ARG A 386 -33.93 -19.39 -5.23
C ARG A 386 -33.65 -19.05 -6.70
N ASP A 387 -32.38 -18.99 -7.09
CA ASP A 387 -31.96 -18.37 -8.35
C ASP A 387 -31.75 -19.40 -9.48
N PHE A 388 -31.50 -20.67 -9.14
CA PHE A 388 -31.09 -21.71 -10.09
C PHE A 388 -31.94 -22.99 -10.03
N GLY A 389 -33.04 -22.99 -9.26
CA GLY A 389 -34.00 -24.09 -9.24
C GLY A 389 -33.48 -25.37 -8.62
N THR A 390 -32.51 -25.27 -7.70
CA THR A 390 -31.94 -26.43 -7.00
C THR A 390 -32.76 -26.86 -5.78
N GLN A 391 -33.91 -26.24 -5.52
CA GLN A 391 -34.76 -26.59 -4.37
C GLN A 391 -35.13 -28.09 -4.43
N GLY A 392 -34.77 -28.83 -3.37
CA GLY A 392 -34.93 -30.30 -3.31
C GLY A 392 -33.84 -31.10 -4.04
N ARG A 393 -32.90 -30.45 -4.74
CA ARG A 393 -31.75 -31.04 -5.47
C ARG A 393 -30.40 -30.54 -4.93
N SER A 394 -30.42 -29.94 -3.74
CA SER A 394 -29.25 -29.48 -3.02
C SER A 394 -28.90 -30.45 -1.90
N VAL A 395 -27.67 -30.95 -1.88
CA VAL A 395 -27.07 -31.69 -0.76
C VAL A 395 -26.02 -30.79 -0.12
N VAL A 396 -26.04 -30.68 1.21
CA VAL A 396 -25.03 -29.94 1.96
C VAL A 396 -24.39 -30.89 2.97
N LEU A 397 -23.06 -30.94 2.97
CA LEU A 397 -22.26 -31.66 3.93
C LEU A 397 -21.48 -30.66 4.78
N VAL A 398 -21.56 -30.75 6.10
CA VAL A 398 -21.05 -29.71 7.01
C VAL A 398 -20.27 -30.33 8.15
N ASN A 399 -19.04 -29.86 8.33
CA ASN A 399 -18.36 -29.95 9.62
C ASN A 399 -18.61 -28.65 10.38
N SER A 400 -19.15 -28.74 11.59
CA SER A 400 -19.57 -27.59 12.40
C SER A 400 -19.61 -27.99 13.88
N ARG A 401 -19.25 -27.06 14.77
CA ARG A 401 -19.45 -27.24 16.22
C ARG A 401 -20.93 -27.17 16.62
N ASN A 402 -21.78 -26.58 15.78
CA ASN A 402 -23.18 -26.26 16.09
C ASN A 402 -24.20 -27.20 15.42
N THR A 403 -23.88 -27.78 14.26
CA THR A 403 -24.85 -28.55 13.46
C THR A 403 -24.51 -30.03 13.26
N ILE A 404 -23.51 -30.56 13.97
CA ILE A 404 -23.03 -31.95 13.84
C ILE A 404 -24.11 -33.03 14.03
N THR A 405 -25.21 -32.74 14.74
CA THR A 405 -26.35 -33.67 14.92
C THR A 405 -27.53 -33.41 13.98
N LYS A 406 -27.44 -32.37 13.14
CA LYS A 406 -28.52 -31.92 12.25
C LYS A 406 -28.18 -32.09 10.77
N GLU A 407 -26.90 -32.01 10.44
CA GLU A 407 -26.40 -32.08 9.07
C GLU A 407 -25.41 -33.25 8.91
N PRO A 408 -25.39 -33.89 7.73
CA PRO A 408 -24.41 -34.92 7.45
C PRO A 408 -23.00 -34.32 7.39
N MET A 409 -22.06 -34.99 8.04
CA MET A 409 -20.67 -34.58 8.19
C MET A 409 -19.95 -34.60 6.85
N ALA A 410 -19.08 -33.63 6.61
CA ALA A 410 -18.20 -33.58 5.45
C ALA A 410 -17.00 -34.50 5.65
N THR A 411 -17.05 -35.68 5.01
CA THR A 411 -15.96 -36.66 4.96
C THR A 411 -15.71 -37.03 3.50
N VAL A 412 -14.52 -37.58 3.21
CA VAL A 412 -14.21 -38.14 1.88
C VAL A 412 -15.29 -39.15 1.44
N THR A 413 -15.80 -39.96 2.37
CA THR A 413 -16.84 -40.96 2.13
C THR A 413 -18.21 -40.33 1.82
N SER A 414 -18.68 -39.41 2.65
CA SER A 414 -19.99 -38.76 2.45
C SER A 414 -20.02 -37.91 1.19
N ILE A 415 -18.90 -37.28 0.80
CA ILE A 415 -18.76 -36.59 -0.50
C ILE A 415 -18.94 -37.58 -1.66
N ARG A 416 -18.24 -38.72 -1.63
CA ARG A 416 -18.36 -39.76 -2.66
C ARG A 416 -19.78 -40.32 -2.76
N GLU A 417 -20.39 -40.65 -1.62
CA GLU A 417 -21.76 -41.16 -1.59
C GLU A 417 -22.78 -40.13 -2.10
N SER A 418 -22.58 -38.85 -1.77
CA SER A 418 -23.43 -37.76 -2.26
C SER A 418 -23.32 -37.59 -3.76
N LEU A 419 -22.10 -37.63 -4.32
CA LEU A 419 -21.89 -37.60 -5.77
C LEU A 419 -22.58 -38.78 -6.46
N ASN A 420 -22.48 -39.99 -5.90
CA ASN A 420 -23.14 -41.18 -6.44
C ASN A 420 -24.67 -41.09 -6.39
N ALA A 421 -25.22 -40.60 -5.28
CA ALA A 421 -26.67 -40.42 -5.12
C ALA A 421 -27.23 -39.38 -6.09
N ILE A 422 -26.54 -38.24 -6.26
CA ILE A 422 -26.89 -37.22 -7.25
C ILE A 422 -26.82 -37.81 -8.67
N ALA A 423 -25.72 -38.49 -8.99
CA ALA A 423 -25.51 -39.14 -10.29
C ALA A 423 -26.61 -40.16 -10.64
N ALA A 424 -27.21 -40.80 -9.64
CA ALA A 424 -28.30 -41.76 -9.81
C ALA A 424 -29.67 -41.11 -10.05
N LYS A 425 -29.86 -39.84 -9.66
CA LYS A 425 -31.13 -39.09 -9.81
C LYS A 425 -31.15 -38.15 -11.00
N MET A 426 -29.98 -37.82 -11.53
CA MET A 426 -29.80 -36.89 -12.65
C MET A 426 -29.71 -37.58 -14.02
N ASP A 427 -29.96 -36.81 -15.07
CA ASP A 427 -29.49 -37.14 -16.42
C ASP A 427 -28.00 -36.84 -16.54
N LYS A 428 -27.16 -37.85 -16.39
CA LYS A 428 -25.69 -37.68 -16.44
C LYS A 428 -25.18 -37.04 -17.74
N GLN A 429 -25.95 -37.08 -18.83
CA GLN A 429 -25.56 -36.48 -20.11
C GLN A 429 -25.99 -35.03 -20.26
N ASN A 430 -27.04 -34.60 -19.55
CA ASN A 430 -27.67 -33.30 -19.77
C ASN A 430 -27.73 -32.42 -18.52
N ASP A 431 -27.94 -32.98 -17.33
CA ASP A 431 -28.02 -32.21 -16.10
C ASP A 431 -26.63 -31.74 -15.65
N ILE A 432 -26.61 -30.68 -14.84
CA ILE A 432 -25.39 -30.00 -14.38
C ILE A 432 -25.18 -30.31 -12.90
N LEU A 433 -23.99 -30.78 -12.55
CA LEU A 433 -23.52 -30.77 -11.17
C LEU A 433 -22.83 -29.44 -10.87
N PHE A 434 -23.30 -28.73 -9.85
CA PHE A 434 -22.58 -27.64 -9.22
C PHE A 434 -21.99 -28.14 -7.90
N LEU A 435 -20.67 -28.25 -7.83
CA LEU A 435 -19.95 -28.67 -6.64
C LEU A 435 -19.27 -27.45 -6.02
N TYR A 436 -19.65 -27.12 -4.79
CA TYR A 436 -19.02 -26.05 -4.01
C TYR A 436 -18.29 -26.64 -2.80
N LEU A 437 -16.99 -26.35 -2.69
CA LEU A 437 -16.13 -26.76 -1.59
C LEU A 437 -15.57 -25.53 -0.90
N THR A 438 -15.75 -25.41 0.41
CA THR A 438 -15.15 -24.32 1.19
C THR A 438 -14.54 -24.85 2.50
N SER A 439 -13.25 -24.56 2.70
CA SER A 439 -12.48 -24.93 3.89
C SER A 439 -11.07 -24.31 3.83
N HIS A 440 -10.21 -24.66 4.78
CA HIS A 440 -8.77 -24.49 4.62
C HIS A 440 -8.20 -25.45 3.56
N GLY A 441 -7.04 -25.09 3.02
CA GLY A 441 -6.32 -25.90 2.03
C GLY A 441 -4.82 -25.95 2.29
N SER A 442 -4.20 -27.08 1.94
CA SER A 442 -2.77 -27.32 2.14
C SER A 442 -1.94 -27.04 0.88
N ARG A 443 -0.63 -26.87 1.05
CA ARG A 443 0.32 -26.73 -0.07
C ARG A 443 0.37 -27.96 -0.99
N ASP A 444 -0.03 -29.11 -0.46
CA ASP A 444 -0.11 -30.38 -1.18
C ASP A 444 -1.42 -30.54 -1.96
N HIS A 445 -2.21 -29.46 -2.06
CA HIS A 445 -3.48 -29.40 -2.80
C HIS A 445 -4.54 -30.34 -2.22
N GLU A 446 -4.67 -30.28 -0.90
CA GLU A 446 -5.67 -31.03 -0.15
C GLU A 446 -6.64 -30.05 0.52
N LEU A 447 -7.92 -30.41 0.53
CA LEU A 447 -8.97 -29.68 1.25
C LEU A 447 -9.05 -30.25 2.66
N MET A 448 -8.91 -29.39 3.66
CA MET A 448 -9.04 -29.81 5.05
C MET A 448 -10.46 -30.29 5.30
N LEU A 449 -10.58 -31.49 5.85
CA LEU A 449 -11.81 -31.97 6.46
C LEU A 449 -11.48 -32.14 7.93
N SER A 450 -12.09 -31.33 8.78
CA SER A 450 -11.87 -31.34 10.22
C SER A 450 -13.19 -31.15 10.92
N GLN A 451 -13.52 -32.03 11.85
CA GLN A 451 -14.64 -31.83 12.77
C GLN A 451 -14.05 -31.54 14.15
N ASN A 452 -14.65 -30.61 14.90
CA ASN A 452 -14.16 -30.29 16.24
C ASN A 452 -14.16 -31.57 17.11
N GLY A 453 -12.98 -31.95 17.62
CA GLY A 453 -12.76 -33.18 18.39
C GLY A 453 -12.59 -34.48 17.59
N LEU A 454 -12.62 -34.44 16.25
CA LEU A 454 -12.43 -35.61 15.38
C LEU A 454 -11.56 -35.26 14.16
N GLU A 455 -10.35 -35.81 14.13
CA GLU A 455 -9.45 -35.67 12.99
C GLU A 455 -9.94 -36.55 11.82
N LEU A 456 -10.17 -35.91 10.67
CA LEU A 456 -10.63 -36.58 9.45
C LEU A 456 -9.54 -36.52 8.38
N ARG A 457 -9.58 -37.49 7.45
CA ARG A 457 -8.71 -37.46 6.27
C ARG A 457 -9.02 -36.26 5.38
N TYR A 458 -7.99 -35.54 4.97
CA TYR A 458 -8.11 -34.45 4.01
C TYR A 458 -8.47 -35.00 2.63
N LEU A 459 -9.24 -34.23 1.86
CA LEU A 459 -9.63 -34.59 0.50
C LEU A 459 -8.57 -34.10 -0.49
N LYS A 460 -7.83 -35.02 -1.10
CA LYS A 460 -6.82 -34.69 -2.13
C LYS A 460 -7.48 -34.28 -3.44
N ALA A 461 -6.91 -33.30 -4.13
CA ALA A 461 -7.38 -32.88 -5.45
C ALA A 461 -7.48 -34.02 -6.48
N ALA A 462 -6.50 -34.92 -6.51
CA ALA A 462 -6.52 -36.09 -7.40
C ALA A 462 -7.63 -37.10 -7.04
N GLU A 463 -7.91 -37.28 -5.75
CA GLU A 463 -8.98 -38.17 -5.30
C GLU A 463 -10.36 -37.61 -5.67
N LEU A 464 -10.57 -36.29 -5.55
CA LEU A 464 -11.79 -35.64 -6.01
C LEU A 464 -11.96 -35.76 -7.54
N GLY A 465 -10.89 -35.56 -8.31
CA GLY A 465 -10.93 -35.74 -9.77
C GLY A 465 -11.35 -37.15 -10.17
N LYS A 466 -10.82 -38.16 -9.48
CA LYS A 466 -11.23 -39.55 -9.65
C LYS A 466 -12.72 -39.77 -9.32
N MET A 467 -13.21 -39.25 -8.19
CA MET A 467 -14.63 -39.34 -7.82
C MET A 467 -15.55 -38.72 -8.88
N LEU A 468 -15.20 -37.54 -9.40
CA LEU A 468 -15.99 -36.86 -10.42
C LEU A 468 -15.97 -37.62 -11.75
N ALA A 469 -14.83 -38.22 -12.14
CA ALA A 469 -14.75 -39.06 -13.32
C ALA A 469 -15.60 -40.34 -13.17
N GLU A 470 -15.51 -41.02 -12.03
CA GLU A 470 -16.26 -42.25 -11.71
C GLU A 470 -17.77 -42.02 -11.61
N SER A 471 -18.21 -40.81 -11.24
CA SER A 471 -19.64 -40.45 -11.20
C SER A 471 -20.32 -40.53 -12.58
N GLY A 472 -19.53 -40.42 -13.67
CA GLY A 472 -20.02 -40.37 -15.05
C GLY A 472 -20.80 -39.10 -15.39
N ILE A 473 -20.81 -38.09 -14.51
CA ILE A 473 -21.51 -36.82 -14.74
C ILE A 473 -20.73 -36.00 -15.78
N ARG A 474 -21.42 -35.64 -16.87
CA ARG A 474 -20.81 -34.97 -18.01
C ARG A 474 -20.51 -33.50 -17.72
N TRP A 475 -21.52 -32.71 -17.32
CA TRP A 475 -21.42 -31.25 -17.17
C TRP A 475 -21.25 -30.85 -15.71
N LYS A 476 -20.13 -30.19 -15.41
CA LYS A 476 -19.72 -29.93 -14.02
C LYS A 476 -19.22 -28.49 -13.86
N VAL A 477 -19.64 -27.83 -12.80
CA VAL A 477 -19.05 -26.58 -12.32
C VAL A 477 -18.53 -26.84 -10.92
N VAL A 478 -17.22 -26.74 -10.73
CA VAL A 478 -16.56 -27.00 -9.44
C VAL A 478 -15.95 -25.70 -8.95
N VAL A 479 -16.35 -25.26 -7.76
CA VAL A 479 -15.82 -24.08 -7.09
C VAL A 479 -15.11 -24.51 -5.82
N VAL A 480 -13.81 -24.22 -5.73
CA VAL A 480 -12.95 -24.55 -4.59
C VAL A 480 -12.51 -23.26 -3.89
N SER A 481 -13.14 -22.95 -2.76
CA SER A 481 -12.82 -21.83 -1.89
C SER A 481 -11.89 -22.26 -0.77
N ALA A 482 -10.59 -22.32 -1.06
CA ALA A 482 -9.54 -22.72 -0.11
C ALA A 482 -8.17 -22.11 -0.47
N CYS A 483 -7.22 -22.15 0.47
CA CYS A 483 -5.82 -21.88 0.18
C CYS A 483 -5.27 -22.90 -0.84
N TYR A 484 -4.37 -22.45 -1.72
CA TYR A 484 -3.72 -23.29 -2.75
C TYR A 484 -4.70 -23.97 -3.72
N ALA A 485 -5.94 -23.49 -3.81
CA ALA A 485 -7.04 -24.11 -4.57
C ALA A 485 -6.75 -24.28 -6.07
N GLY A 486 -5.85 -23.48 -6.66
CA GLY A 486 -5.45 -23.61 -8.05
C GLY A 486 -4.82 -24.97 -8.37
N GLY A 487 -4.30 -25.68 -7.36
CA GLY A 487 -3.81 -27.06 -7.48
C GLY A 487 -4.92 -28.09 -7.75
N PHE A 488 -6.19 -27.73 -7.53
CA PHE A 488 -7.33 -28.55 -7.92
C PHE A 488 -7.64 -28.46 -9.42
N ILE A 489 -7.18 -27.43 -10.14
CA ILE A 489 -7.50 -27.30 -11.57
C ILE A 489 -6.96 -28.48 -12.40
N PRO A 490 -5.67 -28.88 -12.32
CA PRO A 490 -5.13 -29.95 -13.16
C PRO A 490 -5.82 -31.33 -13.04
N PRO A 491 -6.14 -31.85 -11.84
CA PRO A 491 -6.84 -33.14 -11.72
C PRO A 491 -8.34 -33.08 -12.01
N LEU A 492 -8.95 -31.88 -11.99
CA LEU A 492 -10.39 -31.70 -12.21
C LEU A 492 -10.75 -31.28 -13.64
N LYS A 493 -9.79 -30.73 -14.39
CA LYS A 493 -10.08 -30.19 -15.73
C LYS A 493 -10.39 -31.30 -16.73
N ASP A 494 -11.48 -31.10 -17.46
CA ASP A 494 -11.80 -31.83 -18.69
C ASP A 494 -12.48 -30.85 -19.69
N GLU A 495 -12.92 -31.33 -20.85
CA GLU A 495 -13.59 -30.48 -21.85
C GLU A 495 -14.92 -29.88 -21.34
N ARG A 496 -15.54 -30.47 -20.32
CA ARG A 496 -16.94 -30.23 -19.89
C ARG A 496 -17.04 -29.83 -18.42
N THR A 497 -15.92 -29.40 -17.84
CA THR A 497 -15.82 -29.01 -16.44
C THR A 497 -15.28 -27.60 -16.37
N MET A 498 -16.04 -26.72 -15.72
CA MET A 498 -15.55 -25.43 -15.26
C MET A 498 -14.99 -25.60 -13.84
N VAL A 499 -13.76 -25.16 -13.61
CA VAL A 499 -13.13 -25.17 -12.28
C VAL A 499 -12.79 -23.75 -11.89
N ILE A 500 -13.32 -23.29 -10.77
CA ILE A 500 -13.06 -21.96 -10.19
C ILE A 500 -12.33 -22.17 -8.87
N ALA A 501 -11.17 -21.53 -8.72
CA ALA A 501 -10.32 -21.63 -7.55
C ALA A 501 -10.12 -20.24 -6.91
N ALA A 502 -10.31 -20.17 -5.59
CA ALA A 502 -10.18 -18.93 -4.82
C ALA A 502 -8.74 -18.40 -4.71
N ALA A 503 -7.74 -19.21 -5.04
CA ALA A 503 -6.34 -18.83 -5.02
C ALA A 503 -5.53 -19.63 -6.05
N ARG A 504 -4.37 -19.14 -6.43
CA ARG A 504 -3.34 -19.85 -7.19
C ARG A 504 -2.81 -21.10 -6.47
N PRO A 505 -2.18 -22.05 -7.18
CA PRO A 505 -1.64 -23.28 -6.58
C PRO A 505 -0.52 -23.01 -5.56
N ASP A 506 0.20 -21.89 -5.67
CA ASP A 506 1.33 -21.53 -4.80
C ASP A 506 1.00 -20.44 -3.76
N ARG A 507 -0.29 -20.12 -3.57
CA ARG A 507 -0.75 -18.94 -2.81
C ARG A 507 -1.86 -19.29 -1.82
N THR A 508 -1.90 -18.57 -0.69
CA THR A 508 -3.02 -18.65 0.26
C THR A 508 -4.20 -17.78 -0.19
N SER A 509 -5.41 -18.15 0.24
CA SER A 509 -6.61 -17.32 0.14
C SER A 509 -6.74 -16.44 1.41
N PHE A 510 -7.47 -15.32 1.34
CA PHE A 510 -7.67 -14.38 2.46
C PHE A 510 -9.12 -14.42 3.00
N GLY A 511 -9.32 -13.90 4.22
CA GLY A 511 -10.65 -13.63 4.76
C GLY A 511 -11.36 -14.81 5.42
N CYS A 512 -10.63 -15.81 5.92
CA CYS A 512 -11.19 -16.99 6.61
C CYS A 512 -11.38 -16.80 8.13
N ALA A 513 -11.30 -15.58 8.68
CA ALA A 513 -11.48 -15.39 10.12
C ALA A 513 -12.94 -15.64 10.55
N ASP A 514 -13.14 -16.30 11.70
CA ASP A 514 -14.45 -16.78 12.19
C ASP A 514 -15.44 -15.65 12.52
N ASP A 515 -14.96 -14.41 12.67
CA ASP A 515 -15.76 -13.20 12.86
C ASP A 515 -16.44 -12.71 11.56
N ASN A 516 -16.07 -13.28 10.41
CA ASN A 516 -16.68 -12.94 9.13
C ASN A 516 -17.90 -13.80 8.84
N ASP A 517 -18.94 -13.18 8.28
CA ASP A 517 -20.10 -13.89 7.75
C ASP A 517 -19.77 -14.74 6.51
N PHE A 518 -18.62 -14.50 5.86
CA PHE A 518 -18.26 -15.02 4.54
C PHE A 518 -16.76 -14.96 4.27
N THR A 519 -16.20 -15.91 3.51
CA THR A 519 -14.82 -15.80 2.99
C THR A 519 -14.72 -14.64 1.99
N TYR A 520 -13.52 -14.08 1.76
CA TYR A 520 -13.36 -13.00 0.76
C TYR A 520 -13.78 -13.47 -0.62
N PHE A 521 -13.27 -14.62 -1.07
CA PHE A 521 -13.60 -15.12 -2.39
C PHE A 521 -15.09 -15.44 -2.52
N GLY A 522 -15.68 -16.14 -1.56
CA GLY A 522 -17.10 -16.46 -1.63
C GLY A 522 -17.98 -15.22 -1.60
N ARG A 523 -17.62 -14.18 -0.82
CA ARG A 523 -18.38 -12.92 -0.79
C ARG A 523 -18.30 -12.25 -2.16
N ALA A 524 -17.10 -12.17 -2.72
CA ALA A 524 -16.87 -11.59 -4.03
C ALA A 524 -17.66 -12.34 -5.10
N PHE A 525 -17.62 -13.67 -5.11
CA PHE A 525 -18.26 -14.50 -6.12
C PHE A 525 -19.77 -14.59 -5.94
N PHE A 526 -20.26 -15.17 -4.84
CA PHE A 526 -21.69 -15.48 -4.66
C PHE A 526 -22.54 -14.28 -4.26
N GLN A 527 -22.07 -13.44 -3.33
CA GLN A 527 -22.88 -12.33 -2.82
C GLN A 527 -22.81 -11.10 -3.73
N LYS A 528 -21.62 -10.75 -4.25
CA LYS A 528 -21.42 -9.49 -4.99
C LYS A 528 -21.46 -9.64 -6.49
N SER A 529 -20.95 -10.74 -7.04
CA SER A 529 -20.73 -10.83 -8.49
C SER A 529 -21.72 -11.73 -9.22
N LEU A 530 -22.15 -12.84 -8.62
CA LEU A 530 -23.05 -13.79 -9.26
C LEU A 530 -24.45 -13.21 -9.55
N PRO A 531 -25.09 -12.46 -8.62
CA PRO A 531 -26.38 -11.83 -8.90
C PRO A 531 -26.29 -10.88 -10.10
N GLY A 532 -27.15 -11.10 -11.10
CA GLY A 532 -27.20 -10.26 -12.30
C GLY A 532 -26.02 -10.43 -13.28
N SER A 533 -25.12 -11.39 -13.07
CA SER A 533 -24.07 -11.69 -14.05
C SER A 533 -24.58 -12.56 -15.19
N ALA A 534 -24.02 -12.33 -16.38
CA ALA A 534 -24.42 -13.03 -17.61
C ALA A 534 -23.96 -14.49 -17.68
N SER A 535 -22.95 -14.88 -16.89
CA SER A 535 -22.40 -16.23 -16.80
C SER A 535 -21.62 -16.39 -15.49
N PHE A 536 -21.26 -17.63 -15.13
CA PHE A 536 -20.35 -17.89 -14.00
C PHE A 536 -18.94 -17.32 -14.27
N SER A 537 -18.45 -17.36 -15.50
CA SER A 537 -17.17 -16.74 -15.90
C SER A 537 -17.19 -15.22 -15.73
N ALA A 538 -18.27 -14.54 -16.14
CA ALA A 538 -18.41 -13.10 -15.93
C ALA A 538 -18.54 -12.73 -14.44
N ALA A 539 -19.21 -13.57 -13.64
CA ALA A 539 -19.23 -13.41 -12.19
C ALA A 539 -17.83 -13.60 -11.58
N PHE A 540 -17.04 -14.55 -12.10
CA PHE A 540 -15.67 -14.77 -11.67
C PHE A 540 -14.76 -13.58 -12.00
N ASP A 541 -14.86 -12.99 -13.20
CA ASP A 541 -14.03 -11.83 -13.57
C ASP A 541 -14.27 -10.63 -12.64
N LYS A 542 -15.54 -10.37 -12.31
CA LYS A 542 -15.91 -9.37 -11.31
C LYS A 542 -15.38 -9.72 -9.92
N ALA A 543 -15.51 -10.98 -9.51
CA ALA A 543 -15.05 -11.44 -8.21
C ALA A 543 -13.52 -11.33 -8.07
N LYS A 544 -12.77 -11.67 -9.12
CA LYS A 544 -11.32 -11.54 -9.18
C LYS A 544 -10.88 -10.09 -9.03
N ALA A 545 -11.56 -9.15 -9.69
CA ALA A 545 -11.30 -7.73 -9.54
C ALA A 545 -11.58 -7.23 -8.11
N LEU A 546 -12.69 -7.67 -7.51
CA LEU A 546 -13.05 -7.34 -6.12
C LEU A 546 -12.03 -7.87 -5.11
N VAL A 547 -11.64 -9.15 -5.23
CA VAL A 547 -10.63 -9.77 -4.36
C VAL A 547 -9.30 -9.02 -4.47
N ALA A 548 -8.83 -8.73 -5.68
CA ALA A 548 -7.61 -7.96 -5.87
C ALA A 548 -7.69 -6.56 -5.23
N THR A 549 -8.85 -5.91 -5.29
CA THR A 549 -9.08 -4.61 -4.64
C THR A 549 -8.98 -4.74 -3.12
N TRP A 550 -9.71 -5.70 -2.51
CA TRP A 550 -9.72 -5.89 -1.05
C TRP A 550 -8.36 -6.29 -0.50
N GLU A 551 -7.64 -7.19 -1.19
CA GLU A 551 -6.27 -7.57 -0.79
C GLU A 551 -5.29 -6.41 -0.89
N ASN A 552 -5.40 -5.57 -1.93
CA ASN A 552 -4.57 -4.37 -2.05
C ASN A 552 -4.86 -3.37 -0.91
N ASP A 553 -6.13 -3.20 -0.56
CA ASP A 553 -6.54 -2.33 0.54
C ASP A 553 -6.00 -2.85 1.88
N ASP A 554 -6.02 -4.16 2.12
CA ASP A 554 -5.45 -4.78 3.32
C ASP A 554 -3.93 -4.66 3.38
N ILE A 555 -3.22 -4.89 2.27
CA ILE A 555 -1.75 -4.78 2.19
C ILE A 555 -1.31 -3.34 2.45
N LYS A 556 -1.99 -2.36 1.82
CA LYS A 556 -1.77 -0.93 2.06
C LYS A 556 -2.07 -0.55 3.51
N SER A 557 -3.15 -1.09 4.08
CA SER A 557 -3.55 -0.85 5.47
C SER A 557 -2.61 -1.50 6.50
N ALA A 558 -1.91 -2.58 6.15
CA ALA A 558 -1.00 -3.29 7.04
C ALA A 558 0.42 -2.71 7.07
N GLY A 559 0.73 -1.67 6.28
CA GLY A 559 2.08 -1.08 6.19
C GLY A 559 3.17 -2.07 5.72
N LYS A 560 2.78 -3.19 5.10
CA LYS A 560 3.70 -4.20 4.58
C LYS A 560 4.15 -3.81 3.18
N GLY A 561 5.22 -3.02 3.11
CA GLY A 561 5.95 -2.81 1.85
C GLY A 561 6.68 -4.10 1.46
N GLY A 562 6.21 -4.76 0.41
CA GLY A 562 6.89 -5.87 -0.29
C GLY A 562 6.84 -7.22 0.43
N GLY A 563 6.00 -8.15 -0.04
CA GLY A 563 6.08 -9.57 0.33
C GLY A 563 4.76 -10.29 0.62
N VAL A 564 3.62 -9.60 0.66
CA VAL A 564 2.32 -10.28 0.77
C VAL A 564 1.90 -10.76 -0.62
N MET A 565 1.76 -12.08 -0.75
CA MET A 565 1.35 -12.73 -1.98
C MET A 565 -0.17 -12.59 -2.14
N HIS A 566 -0.65 -11.96 -3.21
CA HIS A 566 -2.09 -11.96 -3.57
C HIS A 566 -2.59 -13.39 -3.83
N SER A 567 -3.87 -13.66 -3.53
CA SER A 567 -4.44 -14.99 -3.77
C SER A 567 -4.52 -15.31 -5.26
N GLU A 568 -4.75 -14.29 -6.11
CA GLU A 568 -4.90 -14.40 -7.56
C GLU A 568 -5.87 -15.53 -7.97
N PRO A 569 -7.19 -15.39 -7.73
CA PRO A 569 -8.18 -16.40 -8.10
C PRO A 569 -8.03 -16.83 -9.57
N GLN A 570 -8.28 -18.12 -9.83
CA GLN A 570 -8.13 -18.75 -11.13
C GLN A 570 -9.42 -19.41 -11.59
N ILE A 571 -9.63 -19.43 -12.91
CA ILE A 571 -10.70 -20.17 -13.55
C ILE A 571 -10.14 -20.99 -14.71
N TYR A 572 -10.61 -22.22 -14.84
CA TYR A 572 -10.48 -23.05 -16.02
C TYR A 572 -11.88 -23.31 -16.58
N HIS A 573 -12.05 -23.12 -17.87
CA HIS A 573 -13.28 -23.42 -18.60
C HIS A 573 -12.97 -23.57 -20.09
N THR A 574 -13.91 -24.12 -20.84
CA THR A 574 -13.80 -24.31 -22.29
C THR A 574 -15.05 -23.73 -22.98
N ALA A 575 -14.95 -23.54 -24.29
CA ALA A 575 -16.11 -23.13 -25.09
C ALA A 575 -17.30 -24.10 -24.97
N ALA A 576 -17.05 -25.40 -24.81
CA ALA A 576 -18.10 -26.41 -24.70
C ALA A 576 -18.95 -26.24 -23.42
N ILE A 577 -18.31 -26.12 -22.26
CA ILE A 577 -19.03 -25.89 -20.99
C ILE A 577 -19.69 -24.51 -20.96
N ASP A 578 -19.03 -23.47 -21.48
CA ASP A 578 -19.59 -22.11 -21.52
C ASP A 578 -20.87 -22.04 -22.37
N GLN A 579 -20.85 -22.65 -23.55
CA GLN A 579 -22.01 -22.70 -24.43
C GLN A 579 -23.16 -23.51 -23.82
N TYR A 580 -22.83 -24.62 -23.15
CA TYR A 580 -23.83 -25.45 -22.49
C TYR A 580 -24.51 -24.72 -21.32
N LEU A 581 -23.73 -24.06 -20.47
CA LEU A 581 -24.25 -23.24 -19.36
C LEU A 581 -25.08 -22.06 -19.86
N LYS A 582 -24.69 -21.43 -20.97
CA LYS A 582 -25.48 -20.36 -21.60
C LYS A 582 -26.85 -20.87 -22.08
N THR A 583 -26.91 -22.09 -22.61
CA THR A 583 -28.15 -22.73 -23.04
C THR A 583 -29.07 -23.02 -21.85
N TRP A 584 -28.51 -23.57 -20.77
CA TRP A 584 -29.23 -23.79 -19.51
C TRP A 584 -29.74 -22.47 -18.90
N GLN A 585 -28.93 -21.41 -18.86
CA GLN A 585 -29.37 -20.11 -18.34
C GLN A 585 -30.50 -19.49 -19.17
N ALA A 586 -30.52 -19.70 -20.49
CA ALA A 586 -31.64 -19.26 -21.32
C ALA A 586 -32.94 -19.99 -20.93
N GLN A 587 -32.87 -21.29 -20.61
CA GLN A 587 -34.03 -22.07 -20.11
C GLN A 587 -34.64 -21.43 -18.85
N LEU A 588 -33.82 -20.98 -17.89
CA LEU A 588 -34.32 -20.33 -16.66
C LEU A 588 -35.14 -19.07 -16.94
N LYS A 589 -34.79 -18.31 -17.99
CA LYS A 589 -35.52 -17.09 -18.39
C LYS A 589 -36.86 -17.39 -19.06
N THR A 590 -37.02 -18.56 -19.68
CA THR A 590 -38.24 -18.96 -20.42
C THR A 590 -39.35 -19.54 -19.54
N VAL A 591 -39.06 -19.89 -18.27
CA VAL A 591 -40.02 -20.53 -17.34
C VAL A 591 -40.82 -19.52 -16.49
N ALA A 592 -40.69 -18.21 -16.75
CA ALA A 592 -41.56 -17.21 -16.13
C ALA A 592 -42.74 -16.82 -17.06
N PRO A 593 -44.00 -17.17 -16.69
CA PRO A 593 -45.12 -16.32 -17.06
C PRO A 593 -46.06 -15.96 -15.88
N ALA A 594 -46.52 -14.71 -15.92
CA ALA A 594 -47.73 -14.12 -15.32
C ALA A 594 -47.92 -14.17 -13.77
N GLY A 595 -47.71 -13.01 -13.14
CA GLY A 595 -48.12 -12.77 -11.76
C GLY A 595 -47.67 -11.42 -11.22
N ASN A 596 -48.19 -10.32 -11.80
CA ASN A 596 -48.10 -8.98 -11.19
C ASN A 596 -48.90 -8.97 -9.88
N ALA A 597 -48.28 -9.39 -8.78
CA ALA A 597 -48.68 -8.93 -7.46
C ALA A 597 -47.80 -7.72 -7.13
N LYS A 598 -48.39 -6.52 -7.23
CA LYS A 598 -47.79 -5.28 -6.71
C LYS A 598 -47.30 -5.52 -5.28
N GLN A 599 -46.00 -5.45 -5.06
CA GLN A 599 -45.46 -5.28 -3.71
C GLN A 599 -45.87 -3.89 -3.21
N ALA A 600 -46.63 -3.86 -2.12
CA ALA A 600 -46.88 -2.65 -1.36
C ALA A 600 -45.53 -2.13 -0.80
N PRO A 601 -45.32 -0.80 -0.76
CA PRO A 601 -44.08 -0.23 -0.25
C PRO A 601 -43.89 -0.54 1.24
N ILE A 602 -42.69 -1.00 1.59
CA ILE A 602 -42.24 -1.20 2.96
C ILE A 602 -42.26 0.17 3.66
N ALA A 603 -43.10 0.28 4.69
CA ALA A 603 -43.18 1.47 5.54
C ALA A 603 -41.84 1.68 6.27
N ALA A 604 -41.37 2.93 6.28
CA ALA A 604 -40.22 3.35 7.07
C ALA A 604 -40.54 3.21 8.58
N PRO A 605 -39.57 2.81 9.43
CA PRO A 605 -39.77 2.79 10.87
C PRO A 605 -39.94 4.22 11.42
N PRO A 606 -40.76 4.41 12.47
CA PRO A 606 -41.02 5.72 13.05
C PRO A 606 -39.74 6.31 13.70
N ARG A 607 -39.64 7.64 13.60
CA ARG A 607 -38.52 8.47 14.05
C ARG A 607 -38.25 8.41 15.54
#